data_AF-A0A014MTT0-F1
#
_entry.id   AF-A0A014MTT0-F1
#
_cell.length_a   1.000
_cell.length_b   1.000
_cell.length_c   1.000
_cell.angle_alpha   90.00
_cell.angle_beta   90.00
_cell.angle_gamma   90.00
#
_symmetry.space_group_name_H-M   'P 1'
#
loop_
_entity.id
_entity.type
_entity.pdbx_description
1 polymer ?
#
loop_
_entity_poly.entity_id
_entity_poly.type
_entity_poly.pdbx_seq_one_letter_code
_entity_poly.pdbx_strand_id
1 'polypeptide(L)'
;MEIYQRGQAFIEKDGDLEFAFTKLIIKGQNHQYFYATTKDRIGTFSPVDINQLEMVPIPLENIWPLFSDHFSQAMELSSSKYYIKEPNLLSYGDSPATLQSSNEILNEVLVCEILKANPHPNIAAYIGCVVTNGRIRGICLKRYKMTLDERLQDTKAFDRDACLREIELGIRHLHSLGLVHNDINPANIMVDDGDRPVTGWRSTQPNQSQPSIE
;
A
#
# COMPACT_ATOMS: atom_id res chain seq x y z
N MET A 1 -1.17 -20.06 -15.29
CA MET A 1 -1.15 -19.43 -13.95
C MET A 1 0.15 -18.67 -13.84
N GLU A 2 0.19 -17.60 -13.07
CA GLU A 2 1.39 -16.79 -12.87
C GLU A 2 1.55 -16.43 -11.39
N ILE A 3 2.80 -16.22 -10.95
CA ILE A 3 3.06 -15.68 -9.62
C ILE A 3 2.67 -14.20 -9.63
N TYR A 4 1.64 -13.85 -8.87
CA TYR A 4 1.18 -12.48 -8.69
C TYR A 4 2.04 -11.72 -7.67
N GLN A 5 2.27 -12.32 -6.50
CA GLN A 5 3.14 -11.78 -5.46
C GLN A 5 3.92 -12.92 -4.80
N ARG A 6 5.08 -12.61 -4.22
CA ARG A 6 5.86 -13.55 -3.42
C ARG A 6 6.53 -12.83 -2.25
N GLY A 7 6.68 -13.53 -1.13
CA GLY A 7 7.33 -13.01 0.07
C GLY A 7 7.90 -14.12 0.93
N GLN A 8 9.02 -13.84 1.61
CA GLN A 8 9.61 -14.75 2.59
C GLN A 8 9.06 -14.40 3.98
N ALA A 9 8.63 -15.40 4.72
CA ALA A 9 8.23 -15.28 6.12
C ALA A 9 9.37 -15.75 7.02
N PHE A 10 9.57 -15.04 8.12
CA PHE A 10 10.57 -15.32 9.14
C PHE A 10 9.89 -15.49 10.49
N ILE A 11 10.43 -16.35 11.34
CA ILE A 11 9.99 -16.57 12.71
C ILE A 11 11.14 -16.27 13.65
N GLU A 12 10.82 -15.67 14.80
CA GLU A 12 11.81 -15.44 15.85
C GLU A 12 12.08 -16.74 16.60
N LYS A 13 13.36 -17.05 16.80
CA LYS A 13 13.84 -18.22 17.51
C LYS A 13 15.14 -17.88 18.21
N ASP A 14 15.15 -18.01 19.53
CA ASP A 14 16.30 -17.68 20.38
C ASP A 14 16.87 -16.26 20.17
N GLY A 15 16.01 -15.30 19.78
CA GLY A 15 16.38 -13.91 19.51
C GLY A 15 16.85 -13.62 18.07
N ASP A 16 16.95 -14.65 17.23
CA ASP A 16 17.29 -14.53 15.81
C ASP A 16 16.08 -14.78 14.90
N LEU A 17 16.05 -14.11 13.75
CA LEU A 17 15.02 -14.34 12.72
C LEU A 17 15.45 -15.49 11.80
N GLU A 18 14.77 -16.63 11.92
CA GLU A 18 14.95 -17.78 11.04
C GLU A 18 13.94 -17.76 9.90
N PHE A 19 14.38 -18.13 8.70
CA PHE A 19 13.47 -18.31 7.56
C PHE A 19 12.48 -19.45 7.85
N ALA A 20 11.18 -19.19 7.66
CA ALA A 20 10.11 -20.14 7.97
C ALA A 20 9.52 -20.79 6.73
N PHE A 21 9.16 -19.98 5.73
CA PHE A 21 8.58 -20.41 4.45
C PHE A 21 8.56 -19.26 3.43
N THR A 22 8.41 -19.59 2.16
CA THR A 22 8.04 -18.63 1.12
C THR A 22 6.53 -18.72 0.89
N LYS A 23 5.85 -17.58 0.88
CA LYS A 23 4.45 -17.46 0.49
C LYS A 23 4.32 -16.90 -0.91
N LEU A 24 3.42 -17.48 -1.68
CA LEU A 24 3.15 -17.15 -3.07
C LEU A 24 1.67 -16.83 -3.23
N ILE A 25 1.37 -15.71 -3.85
CA ILE A 25 0.03 -15.40 -4.37
C ILE A 25 0.06 -15.69 -5.86
N ILE A 26 -0.87 -16.50 -6.32
CA ILE A 26 -0.91 -17.05 -7.67
C ILE A 26 -2.19 -16.57 -8.33
N LYS A 27 -2.06 -16.02 -9.54
CA LYS A 27 -3.19 -15.64 -10.37
C LYS A 27 -3.45 -16.73 -11.40
N GLY A 28 -4.65 -17.27 -11.33
CA GLY A 28 -5.17 -18.28 -12.23
C GLY A 28 -5.83 -17.69 -13.48
N GLN A 29 -6.46 -18.58 -14.26
CA GLN A 29 -7.37 -18.16 -15.32
C GLN A 29 -8.64 -17.54 -14.73
N ASN A 30 -9.40 -16.80 -15.53
CA ASN A 30 -10.70 -16.24 -15.14
C ASN A 30 -10.68 -15.42 -13.83
N HIS A 31 -9.58 -14.69 -13.59
CA HIS A 31 -9.38 -13.88 -12.38
C HIS A 31 -9.38 -14.67 -11.07
N GLN A 32 -9.15 -15.99 -11.09
CA GLN A 32 -9.01 -16.77 -9.85
C GLN A 32 -7.70 -16.44 -9.14
N TYR A 33 -7.70 -16.47 -7.81
CA TYR A 33 -6.52 -16.26 -6.98
C TYR A 33 -6.35 -17.44 -6.02
N PHE A 34 -5.10 -17.77 -5.75
CA PHE A 34 -4.69 -18.80 -4.83
C PHE A 34 -3.53 -18.30 -3.98
N TYR A 35 -3.35 -18.85 -2.79
CA TYR A 35 -2.06 -18.79 -2.12
C TYR A 35 -1.46 -20.19 -1.98
N ALA A 36 -0.13 -20.24 -1.91
CA ALA A 36 0.62 -21.43 -1.57
C ALA A 36 1.79 -21.05 -0.66
N THR A 37 2.23 -21.99 0.16
CA THR A 37 3.43 -21.84 0.99
C THR A 37 4.39 -22.99 0.71
N THR A 38 5.69 -22.71 0.67
CA THR A 38 6.74 -23.72 0.50
C THR A 38 7.86 -23.50 1.51
N LYS A 39 8.52 -24.60 1.92
CA LYS A 39 9.74 -24.56 2.75
C LYS A 39 10.98 -24.22 1.95
N ASP A 40 10.89 -24.15 0.63
CA ASP A 40 11.99 -23.67 -0.19
C ASP A 40 12.17 -22.17 -0.01
N ARG A 41 13.42 -21.77 0.19
CA ARG A 41 13.79 -20.36 0.19
C ARG A 41 13.95 -19.88 -1.24
N ILE A 42 12.85 -19.38 -1.79
CA ILE A 42 12.78 -18.94 -3.19
C ILE A 42 13.14 -17.45 -3.24
N GLY A 43 14.14 -17.11 -4.05
CA GLY A 43 14.52 -15.72 -4.30
C GLY A 43 13.52 -14.99 -5.21
N THR A 44 13.63 -13.66 -5.27
CA THR A 44 12.73 -12.81 -6.07
C THR A 44 12.64 -13.24 -7.54
N PHE A 45 13.77 -13.64 -8.13
CA PHE A 45 13.88 -14.03 -9.54
C PHE A 45 13.99 -15.55 -9.75
N SER A 46 13.90 -16.33 -8.68
CA SER A 46 13.98 -17.79 -8.79
C SER A 46 12.74 -18.32 -9.52
N PRO A 47 12.88 -19.21 -10.50
CA PRO A 47 11.75 -19.87 -11.15
C PRO A 47 10.99 -20.71 -10.13
N VAL A 48 9.68 -20.80 -10.31
CA VAL A 48 8.79 -21.60 -9.46
C VAL A 48 7.93 -22.46 -10.37
N ASP A 49 7.95 -23.78 -10.16
CA ASP A 49 7.00 -24.68 -10.83
C ASP A 49 5.68 -24.66 -10.08
N ILE A 50 4.74 -23.84 -10.59
CA ILE A 50 3.42 -23.64 -9.97
C ILE A 50 2.63 -24.96 -9.88
N ASN A 51 2.87 -25.91 -10.79
CA ASN A 51 2.09 -27.15 -10.85
C ASN A 51 2.39 -28.11 -9.68
N GLN A 52 3.50 -27.90 -8.97
CA GLN A 52 3.90 -28.71 -7.82
C GLN A 52 3.42 -28.12 -6.49
N LEU A 53 2.79 -26.95 -6.51
CA LEU A 53 2.36 -26.26 -5.30
C LEU A 53 1.01 -26.78 -4.84
N GLU A 54 0.88 -27.01 -3.53
CA GLU A 54 -0.42 -27.14 -2.88
C GLU A 54 -1.07 -25.76 -2.80
N MET A 55 -2.05 -25.51 -3.66
CA MET A 55 -2.72 -24.23 -3.80
C MET A 55 -4.04 -24.20 -3.03
N VAL A 56 -4.21 -23.16 -2.21
CA VAL A 56 -5.46 -22.88 -1.51
C VAL A 56 -6.17 -21.73 -2.22
N PRO A 57 -7.44 -21.90 -2.64
CA PRO A 57 -8.19 -20.85 -3.34
C PRO A 57 -8.47 -19.65 -2.41
N ILE A 58 -8.40 -18.45 -2.99
CA ILE A 58 -8.75 -17.19 -2.32
C ILE A 58 -10.06 -16.67 -2.93
N PRO A 59 -11.16 -16.59 -2.16
CA PRO A 59 -12.39 -15.94 -2.61
C PRO A 59 -12.14 -14.48 -3.01
N LEU A 60 -12.69 -14.04 -4.14
CA LEU A 60 -12.38 -12.71 -4.68
C LEU A 60 -12.88 -11.58 -3.81
N GLU A 61 -14.04 -11.76 -3.18
CA GLU A 61 -14.65 -10.85 -2.23
C GLU A 61 -13.77 -10.59 -1.01
N ASN A 62 -12.91 -11.53 -0.65
CA ASN A 62 -12.02 -11.40 0.51
C ASN A 62 -10.80 -10.52 0.23
N ILE A 63 -10.43 -10.32 -1.05
CA ILE A 63 -9.20 -9.60 -1.43
C ILE A 63 -9.44 -8.42 -2.37
N TRP A 64 -10.59 -8.34 -3.03
CA TRP A 64 -10.91 -7.29 -3.99
C TRP A 64 -12.31 -6.74 -3.72
N PRO A 65 -12.44 -5.60 -3.02
CA PRO A 65 -13.75 -5.05 -2.70
C PRO A 65 -14.48 -4.56 -3.96
N LEU A 66 -15.81 -4.51 -3.90
CA LEU A 66 -16.61 -3.90 -4.95
C LEU A 66 -16.32 -2.40 -5.01
N PHE A 67 -16.27 -1.87 -6.22
CA PHE A 67 -16.29 -0.44 -6.45
C PHE A 67 -17.71 0.10 -6.23
N SER A 68 -17.80 1.31 -5.68
CA SER A 68 -19.03 2.05 -5.49
C SER A 68 -18.89 3.41 -6.17
N ASP A 69 -19.98 3.91 -6.76
CA ASP A 69 -20.00 5.21 -7.45
C ASP A 69 -19.74 6.40 -6.51
N HIS A 70 -19.71 6.17 -5.19
CA HIS A 70 -19.27 7.15 -4.20
C HIS A 70 -17.74 7.35 -4.17
N PHE A 71 -16.98 6.43 -4.76
CA PHE A 71 -15.53 6.52 -4.85
C PHE A 71 -15.09 7.13 -6.18
N SER A 72 -14.00 7.87 -6.15
CA SER A 72 -13.34 8.43 -7.31
C SER A 72 -12.75 7.31 -8.16
N GLN A 73 -13.10 7.21 -9.44
CA GLN A 73 -12.44 6.29 -10.38
C GLN A 73 -11.35 7.00 -11.18
N ALA A 74 -10.18 6.37 -11.29
CA ALA A 74 -9.10 6.88 -12.14
C ALA A 74 -9.35 6.51 -13.61
N MET A 75 -9.49 7.52 -14.47
CA MET A 75 -9.84 7.35 -15.91
C MET A 75 -8.63 7.28 -16.84
N GLU A 76 -7.53 7.96 -16.52
CA GLU A 76 -6.28 7.96 -17.31
C GLU A 76 -5.13 7.45 -16.44
N LEU A 77 -4.44 6.40 -16.88
CA LEU A 77 -3.39 5.72 -16.12
C LEU A 77 -2.03 5.77 -16.85
N SER A 78 -1.62 6.97 -17.29
CA SER A 78 -0.28 7.15 -17.84
C SER A 78 0.77 6.91 -16.74
N SER A 79 1.61 5.90 -16.93
CA SER A 79 2.59 5.45 -15.93
C SER A 79 3.66 6.49 -15.58
N SER A 80 3.89 7.50 -16.44
CA SER A 80 4.85 8.57 -16.19
C SER A 80 4.33 9.62 -15.20
N LYS A 81 3.02 9.86 -15.16
CA LYS A 81 2.38 10.85 -14.27
C LYS A 81 1.86 10.23 -12.99
N TYR A 82 1.53 8.94 -13.04
CA TYR A 82 0.84 8.26 -11.95
C TYR A 82 1.62 7.05 -11.43
N TYR A 83 1.44 6.81 -10.14
CA TYR A 83 1.87 5.61 -9.46
C TYR A 83 0.63 4.82 -9.06
N ILE A 84 0.58 3.55 -9.46
CA ILE A 84 -0.49 2.64 -9.06
C ILE A 84 0.04 1.80 -7.92
N LYS A 85 -0.57 1.96 -6.75
CA LYS A 85 -0.34 1.09 -5.61
C LYS A 85 -1.23 -0.14 -5.76
N GLU A 86 -0.60 -1.30 -5.94
CA GLU A 86 -1.29 -2.59 -5.90
C GLU A 86 -1.44 -3.07 -4.44
N PRO A 87 -2.62 -3.57 -4.03
CA PRO A 87 -2.80 -4.14 -2.71
C PRO A 87 -1.89 -5.34 -2.45
N ASN A 88 -1.33 -5.39 -1.24
CA ASN A 88 -0.50 -6.51 -0.82
C ASN A 88 -1.39 -7.62 -0.27
N LEU A 89 -1.31 -8.81 -0.87
CA LEU A 89 -2.09 -9.99 -0.49
C LEU A 89 -1.25 -11.03 0.24
N LEU A 90 0.05 -10.78 0.47
CA LEU A 90 0.95 -11.75 1.09
C LEU A 90 0.55 -12.10 2.52
N SER A 91 -0.14 -11.22 3.24
CA SER A 91 -0.64 -11.51 4.60
C SER A 91 -1.92 -12.37 4.62
N TYR A 92 -2.55 -12.60 3.47
CA TYR A 92 -3.88 -13.24 3.41
C TYR A 92 -3.90 -14.63 4.03
N GLY A 93 -4.75 -14.85 5.03
CA GLY A 93 -4.88 -16.15 5.70
C GLY A 93 -3.78 -16.50 6.71
N ASP A 94 -2.85 -15.57 7.01
CA ASP A 94 -1.89 -15.76 8.12
C ASP A 94 -2.57 -15.68 9.50
N SER A 95 -3.71 -15.00 9.58
CA SER A 95 -4.55 -14.97 10.78
C SER A 95 -6.03 -14.79 10.38
N PRO A 96 -6.99 -15.01 11.30
CA PRO A 96 -8.39 -14.72 11.03
C PRO A 96 -8.67 -13.27 10.58
N ALA A 97 -7.86 -12.30 11.04
CA ALA A 97 -8.02 -10.90 10.67
C ALA A 97 -7.66 -10.62 9.20
N THR A 98 -6.73 -11.40 8.62
CA THR A 98 -6.26 -11.21 7.23
C THR A 98 -7.05 -12.04 6.22
N LEU A 99 -8.15 -12.68 6.63
CA LEU A 99 -9.09 -13.35 5.72
C LEU A 99 -10.00 -12.37 4.98
N GLN A 100 -9.98 -11.08 5.34
CA GLN A 100 -10.80 -10.02 4.74
C GLN A 100 -9.92 -8.82 4.35
N SER A 101 -8.82 -9.06 3.63
CA SER A 101 -7.93 -8.01 3.11
C SER A 101 -8.64 -6.95 2.26
N SER A 102 -9.81 -7.28 1.69
CA SER A 102 -10.67 -6.31 1.00
C SER A 102 -11.11 -5.14 1.91
N ASN A 103 -11.28 -5.37 3.21
CA ASN A 103 -11.59 -4.32 4.18
C ASN A 103 -10.42 -3.35 4.38
N GLU A 104 -9.18 -3.85 4.37
CA GLU A 104 -7.99 -2.99 4.45
C GLU A 104 -7.91 -2.07 3.23
N ILE A 105 -8.18 -2.60 2.03
CA ILE A 105 -8.23 -1.82 0.80
C ILE A 105 -9.33 -0.75 0.86
N LEU A 106 -10.52 -1.11 1.34
CA LEU A 106 -11.62 -0.14 1.50
C LEU A 106 -11.26 0.96 2.50
N ASN A 107 -10.64 0.61 3.63
CA ASN A 107 -10.20 1.59 4.62
C ASN A 107 -9.19 2.57 4.01
N GLU A 108 -8.22 2.08 3.23
CA GLU A 108 -7.28 2.95 2.51
C GLU A 108 -8.00 3.88 1.51
N VAL A 109 -8.98 3.36 0.77
CA VAL A 109 -9.77 4.17 -0.17
C VAL A 109 -10.59 5.23 0.56
N LEU A 110 -11.22 4.91 1.69
CA LEU A 110 -11.97 5.87 2.48
C LEU A 110 -11.09 7.02 2.97
N VAL A 111 -9.89 6.71 3.47
CA VAL A 111 -8.90 7.74 3.84
C VAL A 111 -8.50 8.56 2.63
N CYS A 112 -8.28 7.92 1.47
CA CYS A 112 -7.96 8.63 0.23
C CYS A 112 -9.05 9.62 -0.20
N GLU A 113 -10.33 9.27 -0.10
CA GLU A 113 -11.44 10.17 -0.43
C GLU A 113 -11.48 11.38 0.53
N ILE A 114 -11.26 11.17 1.83
CA ILE A 114 -11.18 12.27 2.82
C ILE A 114 -10.04 13.24 2.45
N LEU A 115 -8.86 12.71 2.12
CA LEU A 115 -7.69 13.51 1.74
C LEU A 115 -7.88 14.23 0.40
N LYS A 116 -8.58 13.60 -0.55
CA LYS A 116 -8.91 14.23 -1.83
C LYS A 116 -9.88 15.39 -1.66
N ALA A 117 -10.85 15.28 -0.76
CA ALA A 117 -11.76 16.36 -0.42
C ALA A 117 -11.07 17.51 0.34
N ASN A 118 -9.97 17.23 1.03
CA ASN A 118 -9.21 18.18 1.84
C ASN A 118 -7.72 18.20 1.43
N PRO A 119 -7.39 18.71 0.23
CA PRO A 119 -6.03 18.62 -0.30
C PRO A 119 -5.05 19.50 0.47
N HIS A 120 -3.81 19.03 0.61
CA HIS A 120 -2.71 19.77 1.24
C HIS A 120 -1.40 19.56 0.45
N PRO A 121 -0.55 20.58 0.25
CA PRO A 121 0.67 20.47 -0.55
C PRO A 121 1.66 19.41 -0.03
N ASN A 122 1.68 19.15 1.27
CA ASN A 122 2.55 18.15 1.91
C ASN A 122 1.88 16.78 2.13
N ILE A 123 0.75 16.50 1.48
CA ILE A 123 0.09 15.18 1.48
C ILE A 123 -0.03 14.66 0.06
N ALA A 124 0.26 13.38 -0.15
CA ALA A 124 0.34 12.84 -1.49
C ALA A 124 -1.05 12.73 -2.13
N ALA A 125 -1.12 13.10 -3.41
CA ALA A 125 -2.39 13.30 -4.09
C ALA A 125 -2.99 11.98 -4.60
N TYR A 126 -4.21 11.70 -4.14
CA TYR A 126 -5.03 10.59 -4.62
C TYR A 126 -5.81 10.97 -5.89
N ILE A 127 -5.69 10.15 -6.93
CA ILE A 127 -6.35 10.34 -8.22
C ILE A 127 -7.67 9.59 -8.27
N GLY A 128 -7.68 8.33 -7.84
CA GLY A 128 -8.87 7.47 -7.86
C GLY A 128 -8.54 5.98 -7.74
N CYS A 129 -9.55 5.14 -7.59
CA CYS A 129 -9.45 3.70 -7.67
C CYS A 129 -9.15 3.25 -9.10
N VAL A 130 -8.29 2.26 -9.23
CA VAL A 130 -8.16 1.45 -10.46
C VAL A 130 -9.18 0.32 -10.36
N VAL A 131 -10.14 0.30 -11.28
CA VAL A 131 -11.28 -0.61 -11.24
C VAL A 131 -11.20 -1.59 -12.41
N THR A 132 -11.45 -2.87 -12.13
CA THR A 132 -11.59 -3.91 -13.16
C THR A 132 -12.72 -4.84 -12.77
N ASN A 133 -13.66 -5.07 -13.69
CA ASN A 133 -14.84 -5.91 -13.46
C ASN A 133 -15.63 -5.51 -12.19
N GLY A 134 -15.81 -4.19 -11.99
CA GLY A 134 -16.55 -3.65 -10.84
C GLY A 134 -15.86 -3.80 -9.48
N ARG A 135 -14.57 -4.19 -9.43
CA ARG A 135 -13.80 -4.31 -8.19
C ARG A 135 -12.59 -3.40 -8.19
N ILE A 136 -12.23 -2.91 -7.00
CA ILE A 136 -11.04 -2.09 -6.79
C ILE A 136 -9.82 -3.02 -6.82
N ARG A 137 -8.86 -2.71 -7.70
CA ARG A 137 -7.62 -3.48 -7.93
C ARG A 137 -6.37 -2.71 -7.58
N GLY A 138 -6.51 -1.41 -7.34
CA GLY A 138 -5.40 -0.55 -6.99
C GLY A 138 -5.87 0.85 -6.65
N ILE A 139 -4.95 1.61 -6.09
CA ILE A 139 -5.12 3.01 -5.76
C ILE A 139 -4.16 3.81 -6.65
N CYS A 140 -4.71 4.71 -7.47
CA CYS A 140 -3.95 5.54 -8.41
C CYS A 140 -3.62 6.88 -7.78
N LEU A 141 -2.33 7.24 -7.85
CA LEU A 141 -1.72 8.32 -7.10
C LEU A 141 -0.87 9.18 -8.02
N LYS A 142 -0.66 10.44 -7.67
CA LYS A 142 0.37 11.24 -8.33
C LYS A 142 1.73 10.56 -8.14
N ARG A 143 2.51 10.45 -9.22
CA ARG A 143 3.90 10.01 -9.13
C ARG A 143 4.77 11.18 -8.65
N TYR A 144 5.67 10.88 -7.72
CA TYR A 144 6.66 11.80 -7.18
C TYR A 144 8.06 11.37 -7.63
N LYS A 145 9.02 12.29 -7.53
CA LYS A 145 10.36 12.14 -8.11
C LYS A 145 11.17 11.04 -7.42
N MET A 146 11.12 11.01 -6.10
CA MET A 146 11.84 10.06 -5.24
C MET A 146 11.23 10.06 -3.83
N THR A 147 11.70 9.16 -2.98
CA THR A 147 11.47 9.17 -1.53
C THR A 147 12.43 10.14 -0.82
N LEU A 148 12.13 10.49 0.44
CA LEU A 148 13.03 11.26 1.28
C LEU A 148 14.29 10.44 1.63
N ASP A 149 14.18 9.12 1.77
CA ASP A 149 15.34 8.24 1.99
C ASP A 149 16.35 8.36 0.85
N GLU A 150 15.89 8.23 -0.41
CA GLU A 150 16.72 8.43 -1.60
C GLU A 150 17.27 9.87 -1.66
N ARG A 151 16.45 10.86 -1.30
CA ARG A 151 16.86 12.27 -1.30
C ARG A 151 17.97 12.56 -0.30
N LEU A 152 17.97 11.89 0.85
CA LEU A 152 19.00 12.04 1.89
C LEU A 152 20.33 11.40 1.49
N GLN A 153 20.32 10.50 0.51
CA GLN A 153 21.53 9.90 -0.08
C GLN A 153 22.10 10.75 -1.23
N ASP A 154 21.34 11.72 -1.77
CA ASP A 154 21.82 12.68 -2.77
C ASP A 154 22.81 13.68 -2.13
N THR A 155 23.91 13.98 -2.83
CA THR A 155 24.95 14.92 -2.38
C THR A 155 24.54 16.38 -2.57
N LYS A 156 23.44 16.66 -3.28
CA LYS A 156 22.91 18.01 -3.46
C LYS A 156 22.43 18.63 -2.15
N ALA A 157 22.73 19.92 -2.00
CA ALA A 157 22.30 20.72 -0.86
C ALA A 157 20.79 20.59 -0.63
N PHE A 158 20.41 20.52 0.65
CA PHE A 158 19.06 20.25 1.09
C PHE A 158 18.79 21.02 2.37
N ASP A 159 17.73 21.83 2.39
CA ASP A 159 17.31 22.52 3.60
C ASP A 159 16.50 21.55 4.47
N ARG A 160 17.20 20.94 5.44
CA ARG A 160 16.62 19.99 6.39
C ARG A 160 15.56 20.62 7.28
N ASP A 161 15.76 21.87 7.69
CA ASP A 161 14.83 22.56 8.58
C ASP A 161 13.54 22.91 7.84
N ALA A 162 13.64 23.36 6.59
CA ALA A 162 12.47 23.54 5.73
C ALA A 162 11.72 22.22 5.51
N CYS A 163 12.44 21.13 5.22
CA CYS A 163 11.82 19.82 5.05
C CYS A 163 11.03 19.39 6.30
N LEU A 164 11.63 19.50 7.49
CA LEU A 164 10.96 19.12 8.73
C LEU A 164 9.71 19.96 8.99
N ARG A 165 9.76 21.28 8.75
CA ARG A 165 8.58 22.15 8.86
C ARG A 165 7.46 21.75 7.91
N GLU A 166 7.79 21.43 6.67
CA GLU A 166 6.81 21.01 5.65
C GLU A 166 6.19 19.64 5.98
N ILE A 167 6.97 18.69 6.51
CA ILE A 167 6.45 17.42 7.02
C ILE A 167 5.50 17.66 8.20
N GLU A 168 5.88 18.53 9.14
CA GLU A 168 5.04 18.90 10.29
C GLU A 168 3.69 19.49 9.85
N LEU A 169 3.69 20.33 8.81
CA LEU A 169 2.46 20.89 8.24
C LEU A 169 1.54 19.79 7.68
N GLY A 170 2.10 18.83 6.93
CA GLY A 170 1.34 17.67 6.45
C GLY A 170 0.73 16.84 7.59
N ILE A 171 1.51 16.57 8.64
CA ILE A 171 1.04 15.81 9.81
C ILE A 171 -0.06 16.56 10.56
N ARG A 172 0.10 17.87 10.77
CA ARG A 172 -0.93 18.71 11.40
C ARG A 172 -2.23 18.70 10.61
N HIS A 173 -2.14 18.70 9.27
CA HIS A 173 -3.31 18.56 8.40
C HIS A 173 -3.98 17.21 8.54
N LEU A 174 -3.23 16.10 8.61
CA LEU A 174 -3.83 14.79 8.90
C LEU A 174 -4.56 14.80 10.25
N HIS A 175 -3.92 15.35 11.28
CA HIS A 175 -4.48 15.41 12.63
C HIS A 175 -5.75 16.28 12.70
N SER A 176 -5.83 17.38 11.94
CA SER A 176 -7.03 18.22 11.90
C SER A 176 -8.23 17.52 11.26
N LEU A 177 -7.98 16.52 10.41
CA LEU A 177 -8.99 15.63 9.83
C LEU A 177 -9.31 14.40 10.72
N GLY A 178 -8.74 14.34 11.92
CA GLY A 178 -8.89 13.21 12.83
C GLY A 178 -8.17 11.94 12.34
N LEU A 179 -7.13 12.09 11.52
CA LEU A 179 -6.34 10.98 10.98
C LEU A 179 -4.96 10.92 11.62
N VAL A 180 -4.44 9.71 11.85
CA VAL A 180 -3.06 9.45 12.34
C VAL A 180 -2.31 8.57 11.35
N HIS A 181 -1.07 8.92 10.97
CA HIS A 181 -0.32 8.19 9.93
C HIS A 181 0.31 6.87 10.42
N ASN A 182 0.73 6.77 11.68
CA ASN A 182 1.32 5.57 12.31
C ASN A 182 2.61 4.97 11.70
N ASP A 183 3.18 5.55 10.64
CA ASP A 183 4.32 4.96 9.91
C ASP A 183 5.16 6.04 9.22
N ILE A 184 5.47 7.11 9.95
CA ILE A 184 6.26 8.22 9.43
C ILE A 184 7.74 7.84 9.47
N ASN A 185 8.32 7.65 8.28
CA ASN A 185 9.73 7.39 8.09
C ASN A 185 10.17 7.93 6.71
N PRO A 186 11.48 8.10 6.45
CA PRO A 186 11.97 8.66 5.17
C PRO A 186 11.55 7.89 3.92
N ALA A 187 11.31 6.58 4.00
CA ALA A 187 10.87 5.78 2.85
C ALA A 187 9.39 5.98 2.50
N ASN A 188 8.57 6.48 3.45
CA ASN A 188 7.14 6.76 3.26
C ASN A 188 6.85 8.26 3.01
N ILE A 189 7.88 9.09 2.94
CA ILE A 189 7.77 10.50 2.56
C ILE A 189 8.29 10.63 1.14
N MET A 190 7.48 11.16 0.25
CA MET A 190 7.84 11.41 -1.14
C MET A 190 8.37 12.83 -1.30
N VAL A 191 9.11 13.07 -2.39
CA VAL A 191 9.65 14.38 -2.74
C VAL A 191 9.18 14.74 -4.15
N ASP A 192 8.60 15.92 -4.31
CA ASP A 192 8.15 16.41 -5.61
C ASP A 192 9.30 17.01 -6.46
N ASP A 193 9.00 17.47 -7.67
CA ASP A 193 10.00 18.05 -8.57
C ASP A 193 10.63 19.34 -8.04
N GLY A 194 9.96 20.01 -7.09
CA GLY A 194 10.43 21.22 -6.41
C GLY A 194 11.15 20.96 -5.08
N ASP A 195 11.53 19.71 -4.80
CA ASP A 195 12.21 19.29 -3.56
C ASP A 195 11.34 19.44 -2.29
N ARG A 196 10.01 19.49 -2.44
CA ARG A 196 9.08 19.57 -1.30
C ARG A 196 8.69 18.18 -0.82
N PRO A 197 8.68 17.94 0.51
CA PRO A 197 8.27 16.66 1.07
C PRO A 197 6.75 16.54 1.06
N VAL A 198 6.31 15.32 0.82
CA VAL A 198 4.91 14.95 0.68
C VAL A 198 4.69 13.62 1.40
N THR A 199 3.97 13.66 2.53
CA THR A 199 3.69 12.47 3.32
C THR A 199 2.70 11.56 2.59
N GLY A 200 2.99 10.26 2.56
CA GLY A 200 2.02 9.24 2.13
C GLY A 200 0.84 9.11 3.11
N TRP A 201 0.01 8.08 2.92
CA TRP A 201 -1.09 7.74 3.83
C TRP A 201 -1.23 6.23 4.06
N ARG A 202 -0.22 5.44 3.66
CA ARG A 202 -0.32 3.96 3.60
C ARG A 202 -0.79 3.33 4.91
N SER A 203 -0.42 3.94 6.03
CA SER A 203 -0.74 3.43 7.37
C SER A 203 -1.68 4.39 8.12
N THR A 204 -2.26 5.36 7.40
CA THR A 204 -3.14 6.37 7.97
C THR A 204 -4.50 5.79 8.33
N GLN A 205 -4.96 6.07 9.54
CA GLN A 205 -6.22 5.57 10.07
C GLN A 205 -6.96 6.65 10.85
N PRO A 206 -8.29 6.55 11.02
CA PRO A 206 -9.02 7.39 11.95
C PRO A 206 -8.44 7.29 13.36
N ASN A 207 -8.35 8.44 14.02
CA ASN A 207 -7.92 8.52 15.40
C ASN A 207 -9.02 7.97 16.31
N GLN A 208 -8.84 6.74 16.79
CA GLN A 208 -9.80 6.06 17.68
C GLN A 208 -9.95 6.71 19.07
N SER A 209 -9.12 7.71 19.40
CA SER A 209 -9.18 8.44 20.66
C SER A 209 -10.02 9.74 20.60
N GLN A 210 -10.50 10.14 19.42
CA GLN A 210 -11.42 11.27 19.31
C GLN A 210 -12.88 10.78 19.43
N PRO A 211 -13.72 11.42 20.28
CA PRO A 211 -15.13 11.11 20.33
C PRO A 211 -15.75 11.39 18.97
N SER A 212 -16.65 10.51 18.53
CA SER A 212 -17.43 10.67 17.30
C SER A 212 -18.07 12.05 17.30
N ILE A 213 -17.77 12.85 16.28
CA ILE A 213 -18.51 14.10 16.06
C ILE A 213 -19.87 13.66 15.50
N GLU A 214 -20.89 13.75 16.35
CA GLU A 214 -22.32 13.61 15.99
C GLU A 214 -22.76 14.70 14.99
#